data_AF-A0A3A3FNA4-F1
#
_entry.id   AF-A0A3A3FNA4-F1
#
_cell.length_a   1.000
_cell.length_b   1.000
_cell.length_c   1.000
_cell.angle_alpha   90.00
_cell.angle_beta   90.00
_cell.angle_gamma   90.00
#
_symmetry.space_group_name_H-M   'P 1'
#
loop_
_entity.id
_entity.type
_entity.pdbx_description
1 polymer ?
#
loop_
_entity_poly.entity_id
_entity_poly.type
_entity_poly.pdbx_seq_one_letter_code
_entity_poly.pdbx_strand_id
1 'polypeptide(L)'
;MRASLPFPHAFLFTAAAMLMPEAAAHTASTSADTLAFAAWRVEAWIAASAALSCWICAAHVALRAAPLAAMALKLLAAVTVLALCLVWRIDAYIAVGLFLASWLYALGVFRLWREARSGAGISYQRAACYFSGLAVLIIALLSPVDVVADDLFSMHMVQHELLMLAAAPLLVAGKPLAAFIWAFPPAMRGAIAVTLQAGPVGRIWRVLHQPLFAWSQHVLVLWSWHSPSLFQAGVESAAMHTAQHVSFLLSSLLFWSSLSGSASQLHRGGAVLYVLTTAIHTGMLGALLTFSPRSWYPVYAGRSTEWGLTLLEDQQLGGLIMWVPAGFAFVIAGLAYAVQLIAPHRPVRAES
;
A
#
# COMPACT_ATOMS: atom_id res chain seq x y z
N MET A 1 -39.88 -41.89 59.76
CA MET A 1 -41.37 -41.85 59.68
C MET A 1 -41.79 -40.50 59.09
N ARG A 2 -42.62 -40.52 58.02
CA ARG A 2 -43.24 -39.39 57.26
C ARG A 2 -42.25 -38.53 56.43
N ALA A 3 -42.28 -38.39 55.10
CA ALA A 3 -43.30 -38.34 54.04
C ALA A 3 -44.17 -37.06 54.01
N SER A 4 -43.91 -36.17 53.03
CA SER A 4 -44.85 -35.25 52.31
C SER A 4 -44.02 -34.31 51.41
N LEU A 5 -43.93 -34.55 50.10
CA LEU A 5 -44.78 -34.10 48.97
C LEU A 5 -44.27 -32.80 48.28
N PRO A 6 -44.10 -32.79 46.93
CA PRO A 6 -43.59 -31.66 46.13
C PRO A 6 -44.67 -30.90 45.33
N PHE A 7 -44.26 -29.88 44.55
CA PHE A 7 -44.88 -29.15 43.40
C PHE A 7 -44.99 -27.60 43.61
N PRO A 8 -45.01 -26.74 42.56
CA PRO A 8 -43.93 -26.46 41.58
C PRO A 8 -43.81 -24.98 41.16
N HIS A 9 -42.61 -24.46 40.85
CA HIS A 9 -42.43 -23.16 40.16
C HIS A 9 -41.91 -23.28 38.70
N ALA A 10 -42.11 -24.44 38.05
CA ALA A 10 -41.61 -24.72 36.71
C ALA A 10 -42.64 -24.55 35.57
N PHE A 11 -43.68 -23.72 35.74
CA PHE A 11 -44.76 -23.58 34.75
C PHE A 11 -44.87 -22.21 34.06
N LEU A 12 -43.95 -21.27 34.28
CA LEU A 12 -43.99 -19.95 33.60
C LEU A 12 -42.91 -19.74 32.51
N PHE A 13 -41.95 -20.67 32.35
CA PHE A 13 -40.94 -20.55 31.28
C PHE A 13 -41.19 -21.43 30.06
N THR A 14 -42.09 -22.42 30.14
CA THR A 14 -42.32 -23.39 29.06
C THR A 14 -43.45 -22.98 28.11
N ALA A 15 -44.24 -21.95 28.44
CA ALA A 15 -45.36 -21.48 27.60
C ALA A 15 -44.96 -20.40 26.57
N ALA A 16 -43.83 -19.68 26.77
CA ALA A 16 -43.36 -18.66 25.83
C ALA A 16 -42.47 -19.23 24.71
N ALA A 17 -41.77 -20.34 24.96
CA ALA A 17 -40.91 -21.00 23.97
C ALA A 17 -41.67 -21.81 22.90
N MET A 18 -42.97 -22.06 23.12
CA MET A 18 -43.80 -22.89 22.24
C MET A 18 -44.63 -22.07 21.22
N LEU A 19 -44.61 -20.74 21.30
CA LEU A 19 -45.39 -19.85 20.43
C LEU A 19 -44.58 -19.13 19.33
N MET A 20 -43.25 -19.21 19.30
CA MET A 20 -42.45 -18.64 18.20
C MET A 20 -41.18 -19.46 17.89
N PRO A 21 -41.31 -20.57 17.13
CA PRO A 21 -40.16 -21.35 16.66
C PRO A 21 -39.22 -20.53 15.76
N GLU A 22 -39.76 -19.56 15.00
CA GLU A 22 -38.98 -18.71 14.10
C GLU A 22 -38.10 -17.68 14.83
N ALA A 23 -38.51 -17.19 16.00
CA ALA A 23 -37.73 -16.20 16.76
C ALA A 23 -36.52 -16.83 17.50
N ALA A 24 -36.66 -18.07 17.97
CA ALA A 24 -35.56 -18.83 18.57
C ALA A 24 -34.53 -19.29 17.53
N ALA A 25 -34.99 -19.67 16.32
CA ALA A 25 -34.10 -20.00 15.21
C ALA A 25 -33.31 -18.78 14.71
N HIS A 26 -33.95 -17.60 14.62
CA HIS A 26 -33.26 -16.36 14.23
C HIS A 26 -32.26 -15.85 15.28
N THR A 27 -32.54 -16.02 16.58
CA THR A 27 -31.62 -15.63 17.67
C THR A 27 -30.46 -16.63 17.86
N ALA A 28 -30.70 -17.93 17.62
CA ALA A 28 -29.65 -18.93 17.58
C ALA A 28 -28.75 -18.78 16.35
N SER A 29 -29.30 -18.47 15.17
CA SER A 29 -28.48 -18.20 13.97
C SER A 29 -27.65 -16.93 14.14
N THR A 30 -28.23 -15.84 14.66
CA THR A 30 -27.46 -14.61 14.92
C THR A 30 -26.40 -14.80 15.99
N SER A 31 -26.64 -15.58 17.05
CA SER A 31 -25.59 -15.86 18.05
C SER A 31 -24.49 -16.78 17.51
N ALA A 32 -24.82 -17.78 16.71
CA ALA A 32 -23.84 -18.64 16.03
C ALA A 32 -23.02 -17.86 14.98
N ASP A 33 -23.66 -16.99 14.18
CA ASP A 33 -22.99 -16.12 13.22
C ASP A 33 -22.10 -15.09 13.93
N THR A 34 -22.55 -14.56 15.08
CA THR A 34 -21.77 -13.62 15.89
C THR A 34 -20.57 -14.30 16.54
N LEU A 35 -20.72 -15.55 17.01
CA LEU A 35 -19.63 -16.36 17.57
C LEU A 35 -18.66 -16.82 16.49
N ALA A 36 -19.15 -17.23 15.31
CA ALA A 36 -18.32 -17.56 14.15
C ALA A 36 -17.55 -16.34 13.65
N PHE A 37 -18.19 -15.17 13.61
CA PHE A 37 -17.54 -13.91 13.28
C PHE A 37 -16.51 -13.47 14.34
N ALA A 38 -16.80 -13.68 15.63
CA ALA A 38 -15.86 -13.40 16.71
C ALA A 38 -14.67 -14.38 16.70
N ALA A 39 -14.91 -15.67 16.46
CA ALA A 39 -13.88 -16.69 16.29
C ALA A 39 -12.99 -16.37 15.09
N TRP A 40 -13.59 -16.05 13.94
CA TRP A 40 -12.86 -15.61 12.76
C TRP A 40 -12.02 -14.36 13.02
N ARG A 41 -12.52 -13.38 13.79
CA ARG A 41 -11.74 -12.20 14.19
C ARG A 41 -10.52 -12.57 15.02
N VAL A 42 -10.64 -13.53 15.93
CA VAL A 42 -9.53 -14.01 16.77
C VAL A 42 -8.52 -14.80 15.93
N GLU A 43 -8.98 -15.69 15.05
CA GLU A 43 -8.11 -16.46 14.15
C GLU A 43 -7.34 -15.56 13.17
N ALA A 44 -8.01 -14.58 12.55
CA ALA A 44 -7.37 -13.60 11.68
C ALA A 44 -6.33 -12.76 12.43
N TRP A 45 -6.61 -12.41 13.68
CA TRP A 45 -5.65 -11.71 14.56
C TRP A 45 -4.45 -12.57 14.92
N ILE A 46 -4.66 -13.84 15.27
CA ILE A 46 -3.60 -14.80 15.56
C ILE A 46 -2.74 -15.01 14.32
N ALA A 47 -3.35 -15.18 13.14
CA ALA A 47 -2.65 -15.33 11.87
C ALA A 47 -1.82 -14.08 11.51
N ALA A 48 -2.39 -12.88 11.67
CA ALA A 48 -1.66 -11.63 11.43
C ALA A 48 -0.50 -11.43 12.42
N SER A 49 -0.70 -11.78 13.70
CA SER A 49 0.32 -11.68 14.75
C SER A 49 1.43 -12.72 14.57
N ALA A 50 1.08 -13.94 14.15
CA ALA A 50 2.03 -15.00 13.83
C ALA A 50 2.82 -14.66 12.56
N ALA A 51 2.16 -14.14 11.52
CA ALA A 51 2.83 -13.65 10.32
C ALA A 51 3.79 -12.52 10.65
N LEU A 52 3.38 -11.55 11.47
CA LEU A 52 4.21 -10.46 11.97
C LEU A 52 5.42 -10.98 12.76
N SER A 53 5.21 -11.95 13.65
CA SER A 53 6.28 -12.54 14.46
C SER A 53 7.27 -13.32 13.59
N CYS A 54 6.78 -14.11 12.64
CA CYS A 54 7.61 -14.79 11.64
C CYS A 54 8.37 -13.79 10.77
N TRP A 55 7.75 -12.67 10.39
CA TRP A 55 8.38 -11.59 9.65
C TRP A 55 9.49 -10.90 10.44
N ILE A 56 9.22 -10.55 11.71
CA ILE A 56 10.22 -9.95 12.59
C ILE A 56 11.37 -10.92 12.81
N CYS A 57 11.09 -12.21 13.02
CA CYS A 57 12.12 -13.24 13.17
C CYS A 57 12.92 -13.42 11.87
N ALA A 58 12.26 -13.49 10.72
CA ALA A 58 12.91 -13.64 9.42
C ALA A 58 13.76 -12.41 9.08
N ALA A 59 13.26 -11.20 9.34
CA ALA A 59 14.02 -9.97 9.24
C ALA A 59 15.21 -9.96 10.22
N HIS A 60 15.03 -10.38 11.47
CA HIS A 60 16.14 -10.50 12.43
C HIS A 60 17.20 -11.50 12.00
N VAL A 61 16.79 -12.66 11.47
CA VAL A 61 17.71 -13.68 10.95
C VAL A 61 18.43 -13.14 9.73
N ALA A 62 17.73 -12.50 8.79
CA ALA A 62 18.34 -11.90 7.61
C ALA A 62 19.30 -10.76 7.99
N LEU A 63 18.93 -9.92 8.95
CA LEU A 63 19.76 -8.83 9.48
C LEU A 63 21.03 -9.34 10.17
N ARG A 64 20.98 -10.54 10.77
CA ARG A 64 22.13 -11.18 11.42
C ARG A 64 22.98 -12.03 10.47
N ALA A 65 22.37 -12.58 9.42
CA ALA A 65 23.02 -13.44 8.44
C ALA A 65 23.75 -12.63 7.36
N ALA A 66 23.23 -11.46 6.98
CA ALA A 66 23.90 -10.54 6.08
C ALA A 66 24.89 -9.65 6.86
N PRO A 67 26.12 -9.41 6.36
CA PRO A 67 27.06 -8.47 6.96
C PRO A 67 26.61 -7.03 6.68
N LEU A 68 25.41 -6.67 7.12
CA LEU A 68 24.71 -5.44 6.79
C LEU A 68 25.43 -4.20 7.26
N ALA A 69 26.10 -4.25 8.40
CA ALA A 69 26.91 -3.13 8.87
C ALA A 69 28.06 -2.85 7.90
N ALA A 70 28.70 -3.89 7.35
CA ALA A 70 29.77 -3.73 6.37
C ALA A 70 29.24 -3.31 5.00
N MET A 71 28.12 -3.88 4.53
CA MET A 71 27.48 -3.47 3.26
C MET A 71 26.91 -2.05 3.32
N ALA A 72 26.23 -1.68 4.41
CA ALA A 72 25.73 -0.33 4.61
C ALA A 72 26.86 0.67 4.75
N LEU A 73 27.95 0.33 5.45
CA LEU A 73 29.13 1.19 5.54
C LEU A 73 29.85 1.34 4.19
N LYS A 74 29.96 0.26 3.40
CA LYS A 74 30.47 0.30 2.02
C LYS A 74 29.58 1.18 1.14
N LEU A 75 28.26 1.02 1.22
CA LEU A 75 27.30 1.84 0.50
C LEU A 75 27.42 3.31 0.93
N LEU A 76 27.42 3.62 2.22
CA LEU A 76 27.63 4.99 2.75
C LEU A 76 28.99 5.58 2.37
N ALA A 77 30.04 4.77 2.23
CA ALA A 77 31.37 5.21 1.84
C ALA A 77 31.48 5.44 0.32
N ALA A 78 30.89 4.57 -0.50
CA ALA A 78 30.81 4.73 -1.94
C ALA A 78 29.87 5.88 -2.32
N VAL A 79 28.76 6.00 -1.59
CA VAL A 79 27.83 7.11 -1.61
C VAL A 79 28.36 8.22 -0.71
N THR A 80 29.51 8.82 -1.06
CA THR A 80 29.92 10.07 -0.40
C THR A 80 28.78 11.08 -0.48
N VAL A 81 28.21 11.43 0.68
CA VAL A 81 27.01 12.29 0.83
C VAL A 81 27.11 13.60 0.04
N LEU A 82 28.34 14.09 -0.20
CA LEU A 82 28.60 15.29 -0.99
C LEU A 82 28.30 15.13 -2.49
N ALA A 83 28.49 13.92 -3.06
CA ALA A 83 28.19 13.60 -4.46
C ALA A 83 26.67 13.43 -4.70
N LEU A 84 25.93 12.89 -3.71
CA LEU A 84 24.46 12.78 -3.73
C LEU A 84 23.71 14.12 -3.69
N CYS A 85 24.37 15.22 -3.36
CA CYS A 85 23.68 16.51 -3.31
C CYS A 85 23.75 17.27 -4.65
N LEU A 86 24.64 16.89 -5.56
CA LEU A 86 25.08 17.79 -6.64
C LEU A 86 24.71 17.35 -8.07
N VAL A 87 24.34 16.08 -8.32
CA VAL A 87 24.05 15.60 -9.69
C VAL A 87 22.56 15.34 -9.92
N TRP A 88 21.79 16.39 -10.19
CA TRP A 88 20.37 16.26 -10.52
C TRP A 88 20.19 15.96 -12.01
N ARG A 89 19.49 14.86 -12.33
CA ARG A 89 19.10 14.52 -13.70
C ARG A 89 17.69 15.06 -13.94
N ILE A 90 17.61 16.11 -14.76
CA ILE A 90 16.34 16.79 -15.06
C ILE A 90 15.85 16.33 -16.42
N ASP A 91 15.18 15.18 -16.44
CA ASP A 91 14.43 14.75 -17.61
C ASP A 91 13.23 15.68 -17.84
N ALA A 92 13.26 16.43 -18.94
CA ALA A 92 12.29 17.49 -19.22
C ALA A 92 10.85 16.99 -19.17
N TYR A 93 10.57 15.79 -19.68
CA TYR A 93 9.22 15.21 -19.68
C TYR A 93 8.74 14.83 -18.27
N ILE A 94 9.63 14.33 -17.40
CA ILE A 94 9.32 14.04 -15.99
C ILE A 94 9.07 15.34 -15.23
N ALA A 95 9.98 16.31 -15.36
CA ALA A 95 9.87 17.61 -14.70
C ALA A 95 8.57 18.35 -15.10
N VAL A 96 8.24 18.36 -16.40
CA VAL A 96 7.00 18.94 -16.91
C VAL A 96 5.78 18.18 -16.38
N GLY A 97 5.81 16.85 -16.36
CA GLY A 97 4.71 16.04 -15.81
C GLY A 97 4.45 16.32 -14.33
N LEU A 98 5.50 16.35 -13.51
CA LEU A 98 5.42 16.67 -12.09
C LEU A 98 4.95 18.12 -11.86
N PHE A 99 5.48 19.07 -12.63
CA PHE A 99 5.04 20.46 -12.59
C PHE A 99 3.55 20.59 -12.91
N LEU A 100 3.09 20.01 -14.02
CA LEU A 100 1.68 20.07 -14.42
C LEU A 100 0.75 19.44 -13.38
N ALA A 101 1.13 18.28 -12.84
CA ALA A 101 0.37 17.64 -11.75
C ALA A 101 0.29 18.55 -10.52
N SER A 102 1.42 19.13 -10.10
CA SER A 102 1.49 20.05 -8.96
C SER A 102 0.65 21.31 -9.17
N TRP A 103 0.71 21.88 -10.37
CA TRP A 103 -0.01 23.08 -10.76
C TRP A 103 -1.52 22.83 -10.78
N LEU A 104 -1.97 21.73 -11.41
CA LEU A 104 -3.37 21.36 -11.45
C LEU A 104 -3.94 21.08 -10.05
N TYR A 105 -3.17 20.40 -9.20
CA TYR A 105 -3.58 20.16 -7.81
C TYR A 105 -3.72 21.47 -7.03
N ALA A 106 -2.69 22.33 -7.08
CA ALA A 106 -2.69 23.62 -6.40
C ALA A 106 -3.83 24.52 -6.87
N LEU A 107 -4.05 24.61 -8.19
CA LEU A 107 -5.13 25.38 -8.80
C LEU A 107 -6.50 24.86 -8.36
N GLY A 108 -6.67 23.54 -8.32
CA GLY A 108 -7.89 22.89 -7.86
C GLY A 108 -8.21 23.17 -6.40
N VAL A 109 -7.22 23.02 -5.52
CA VAL A 109 -7.33 23.34 -4.09
C VAL A 109 -7.63 24.83 -3.88
N PHE A 110 -6.91 25.70 -4.59
CA PHE A 110 -7.12 27.15 -4.51
C PHE A 110 -8.55 27.54 -4.91
N ARG A 111 -9.05 27.03 -6.05
CA ARG A 111 -10.42 27.31 -6.50
C ARG A 111 -11.47 26.76 -5.54
N LEU A 112 -11.27 25.55 -5.03
CA LEU A 112 -12.14 24.93 -4.03
C LEU A 112 -12.22 25.77 -2.75
N TRP A 113 -11.08 26.20 -2.22
CA TRP A 113 -11.02 26.99 -0.98
C TRP A 113 -11.54 28.41 -1.15
N ARG A 114 -11.42 28.99 -2.35
CA ARG A 114 -11.97 30.32 -2.67
C ARG A 114 -13.49 30.32 -2.76
N GLU A 115 -14.08 29.27 -3.34
CA GLU A 115 -15.54 29.17 -3.50
C GLU A 115 -16.25 28.69 -2.22
N ALA A 116 -15.60 27.84 -1.43
CA ALA A 116 -16.14 27.36 -0.16
C ALA A 116 -15.46 28.08 1.02
N ARG A 117 -14.56 27.38 1.71
CA ARG A 117 -13.69 27.92 2.76
C ARG A 117 -12.38 27.16 2.75
N SER A 118 -11.33 27.78 3.28
CA SER A 118 -10.03 27.11 3.39
C SER A 118 -10.14 25.83 4.23
N GLY A 119 -9.63 24.73 3.68
CA GLY A 119 -9.71 23.39 4.27
C GLY A 119 -11.04 22.64 4.02
N ALA A 120 -12.02 23.22 3.32
CA ALA A 120 -13.23 22.48 2.92
C ALA A 120 -12.97 21.53 1.75
N GLY A 121 -13.54 20.32 1.81
CA GLY A 121 -13.37 19.24 0.83
C GLY A 121 -11.99 18.57 0.90
N ILE A 122 -10.93 19.37 0.80
CA ILE A 122 -9.52 18.98 0.96
C ILE A 122 -8.95 19.74 2.16
N SER A 123 -8.67 19.02 3.25
CA SER A 123 -8.03 19.60 4.44
C SER A 123 -6.56 19.93 4.19
N TYR A 124 -5.98 20.81 5.00
CA TYR A 124 -4.55 21.14 4.92
C TYR A 124 -3.64 19.91 5.04
N GLN A 125 -4.02 18.94 5.88
CA GLN A 125 -3.28 17.68 6.02
C GLN A 125 -3.28 16.88 4.71
N ARG A 126 -4.40 16.84 3.97
CA ARG A 126 -4.47 16.15 2.68
C ARG A 126 -3.64 16.86 1.63
N ALA A 127 -3.69 18.19 1.58
CA ALA A 127 -2.82 18.97 0.70
C ALA A 127 -1.34 18.73 1.02
N ALA A 128 -0.96 18.72 2.31
CA ALA A 128 0.38 18.39 2.75
C ALA A 128 0.80 16.97 2.33
N CYS A 129 -0.06 15.95 2.52
CA CYS A 129 0.22 14.59 2.05
C CYS A 129 0.49 14.55 0.54
N TYR A 130 -0.30 15.26 -0.27
CA TYR A 130 -0.09 15.30 -1.72
C TYR A 130 1.28 15.89 -2.07
N PHE A 131 1.63 17.06 -1.52
CA PHE A 131 2.91 17.69 -1.80
C PHE A 131 4.10 16.90 -1.23
N SER A 132 3.94 16.22 -0.09
CA SER A 132 4.95 15.28 0.40
C SER A 132 5.13 14.09 -0.55
N GLY A 133 4.05 13.52 -1.08
CA GLY A 133 4.13 12.45 -2.08
C GLY A 133 4.81 12.92 -3.36
N LEU A 134 4.54 14.16 -3.80
CA LEU A 134 5.22 14.78 -4.93
C LEU A 134 6.71 15.01 -4.66
N ALA A 135 7.08 15.45 -3.46
CA ALA A 135 8.47 15.60 -3.06
C ALA A 135 9.21 14.25 -3.09
N VAL A 136 8.56 13.17 -2.65
CA VAL A 136 9.11 11.81 -2.77
C VAL A 136 9.30 11.41 -4.23
N LEU A 137 8.36 11.73 -5.13
CA LEU A 137 8.55 11.48 -6.57
C LEU A 137 9.74 12.25 -7.14
N ILE A 138 9.93 13.51 -6.75
CA ILE A 138 11.08 14.33 -7.17
C ILE A 138 12.38 13.70 -6.68
N ILE A 139 12.42 13.25 -5.42
CA ILE A 139 13.59 12.55 -4.88
C ILE A 139 13.85 11.25 -5.66
N ALA A 140 12.82 10.44 -5.90
CA ALA A 140 12.98 9.17 -6.59
C ALA A 140 13.41 9.34 -8.06
N LEU A 141 12.91 10.35 -8.78
CA LEU A 141 13.04 10.43 -10.24
C LEU A 141 14.01 11.50 -10.76
N LEU A 142 14.38 12.50 -9.95
CA LEU A 142 15.23 13.62 -10.42
C LEU A 142 16.51 13.78 -9.60
N SER A 143 16.57 13.17 -8.41
CA SER A 143 17.75 13.25 -7.55
C SER A 143 18.80 12.20 -7.94
N PRO A 144 20.01 12.25 -7.35
CA PRO A 144 21.02 11.21 -7.53
C PRO A 144 20.58 9.78 -7.23
N VAL A 145 19.44 9.56 -6.55
CA VAL A 145 18.86 8.21 -6.43
C VAL A 145 18.65 7.57 -7.82
N ASP A 146 18.14 8.33 -8.78
CA ASP A 146 17.88 7.86 -10.15
C ASP A 146 19.19 7.60 -10.92
N VAL A 147 20.23 8.40 -10.67
CA VAL A 147 21.54 8.21 -11.30
C VAL A 147 22.25 6.98 -10.74
N VAL A 148 22.25 6.80 -9.41
CA VAL A 148 22.91 5.65 -8.77
C VAL A 148 22.13 4.35 -8.98
N ALA A 149 20.82 4.44 -9.22
CA ALA A 149 20.02 3.28 -9.61
C ALA A 149 20.50 2.63 -10.92
N ASP A 150 21.16 3.37 -11.82
CA ASP A 150 21.75 2.81 -13.04
C ASP A 150 22.99 1.93 -12.76
N ASP A 151 23.63 2.10 -11.60
CA ASP A 151 24.86 1.41 -11.20
C ASP A 151 24.65 0.31 -10.15
N LEU A 152 23.62 0.46 -9.32
CA LEU A 152 23.34 -0.43 -8.19
C LEU A 152 21.90 -0.94 -8.21
N PHE A 153 21.77 -2.26 -8.19
CA PHE A 153 20.49 -2.94 -8.01
C PHE A 153 19.82 -2.49 -6.70
N SER A 154 20.57 -2.35 -5.62
CA SER A 154 20.04 -1.90 -4.33
C SER A 154 19.42 -0.50 -4.40
N MET A 155 20.04 0.44 -5.11
CA MET A 155 19.48 1.78 -5.31
C MET A 155 18.29 1.79 -6.27
N HIS A 156 18.30 0.91 -7.28
CA HIS A 156 17.11 0.65 -8.09
C HIS A 156 15.93 0.19 -7.20
N MET A 157 16.17 -0.70 -6.24
CA MET A 157 15.12 -1.11 -5.29
C MET A 157 14.66 0.06 -4.41
N VAL A 158 15.57 0.91 -3.92
CA VAL A 158 15.18 2.14 -3.18
C VAL A 158 14.24 3.00 -4.03
N GLN A 159 14.56 3.18 -5.31
CA GLN A 159 13.74 3.97 -6.22
C GLN A 159 12.32 3.38 -6.37
N HIS A 160 12.21 2.07 -6.57
CA HIS A 160 10.92 1.38 -6.63
C HIS A 160 10.12 1.51 -5.32
N GLU A 161 10.76 1.31 -4.17
CA GLU A 161 10.14 1.41 -2.85
C GLU A 161 9.64 2.85 -2.57
N LEU A 162 10.41 3.87 -2.95
CA LEU A 162 9.98 5.28 -2.85
C LEU A 162 8.73 5.55 -3.69
N LEU A 163 8.67 5.03 -4.92
CA LEU A 163 7.48 5.19 -5.78
C LEU A 163 6.26 4.47 -5.20
N MET A 164 6.41 3.21 -4.81
CA MET A 164 5.31 2.32 -4.48
C MET A 164 4.80 2.47 -3.04
N LEU A 165 5.70 2.62 -2.06
CA LEU A 165 5.35 2.59 -0.64
C LEU A 165 5.35 3.95 0.05
N ALA A 166 6.04 4.94 -0.50
CA ALA A 166 6.07 6.28 0.05
C ALA A 166 5.22 7.26 -0.77
N ALA A 167 5.54 7.46 -2.06
CA ALA A 167 4.85 8.44 -2.90
C ALA A 167 3.38 8.06 -3.12
N ALA A 168 3.09 6.84 -3.58
CA ALA A 168 1.73 6.43 -3.91
C ALA A 168 0.71 6.59 -2.76
N PRO A 169 0.93 6.09 -1.53
CA PRO A 169 -0.05 6.28 -0.45
C PRO A 169 -0.23 7.74 -0.03
N LEU A 170 0.86 8.52 -0.03
CA LEU A 170 0.81 9.97 0.26
C LEU A 170 -0.03 10.72 -0.79
N LEU A 171 0.19 10.43 -2.07
CA LEU A 171 -0.59 10.99 -3.16
C LEU A 171 -2.06 10.60 -3.04
N VAL A 172 -2.37 9.33 -2.79
CA VAL A 172 -3.76 8.86 -2.61
C VAL A 172 -4.44 9.55 -1.43
N ALA A 173 -3.76 9.69 -0.29
CA ALA A 173 -4.29 10.39 0.89
C ALA A 173 -4.67 11.85 0.58
N GLY A 174 -3.95 12.48 -0.35
CA GLY A 174 -4.18 13.83 -0.82
C GLY A 174 -5.43 14.05 -1.68
N LYS A 175 -6.16 13.00 -2.07
CA LYS A 175 -7.36 13.09 -2.93
C LYS A 175 -7.14 13.88 -4.25
N PRO A 176 -6.13 13.53 -5.06
CA PRO A 176 -5.75 14.28 -6.25
C PRO A 176 -6.87 14.43 -7.26
N LEU A 177 -7.69 13.40 -7.46
CA LEU A 177 -8.80 13.46 -8.40
C LEU A 177 -9.81 14.57 -8.06
N ALA A 178 -10.11 14.76 -6.77
CA ALA A 178 -11.00 15.84 -6.33
C ALA A 178 -10.40 17.21 -6.64
N ALA A 179 -9.10 17.41 -6.36
CA ALA A 179 -8.42 18.66 -6.70
C ALA A 179 -8.41 18.89 -8.21
N PHE A 180 -8.04 17.89 -9.01
CA PHE A 180 -7.96 18.00 -10.46
C PHE A 180 -9.31 18.36 -11.10
N ILE A 181 -10.43 17.78 -10.64
CA ILE A 181 -11.77 18.17 -11.12
C ILE A 181 -12.05 19.65 -10.83
N TRP A 182 -11.68 20.12 -9.63
CA TRP A 182 -11.85 21.52 -9.24
C TRP A 182 -10.93 22.50 -9.99
N ALA A 183 -9.88 22.01 -10.64
CA ALA A 183 -9.03 22.81 -11.52
C ALA A 183 -9.74 23.23 -12.81
N PHE A 184 -10.86 22.58 -13.17
CA PHE A 184 -11.68 22.95 -14.33
C PHE A 184 -12.78 23.98 -14.01
N PRO A 185 -13.28 24.72 -15.02
CA PRO A 185 -14.39 25.66 -14.85
C PRO A 185 -15.66 24.98 -14.31
N PRO A 186 -16.50 25.67 -13.52
CA PRO A 186 -17.70 25.09 -12.89
C PRO A 186 -18.61 24.31 -13.85
N ALA A 187 -18.83 24.82 -15.06
CA ALA A 187 -19.66 24.20 -16.10
C ALA A 187 -19.16 22.80 -16.52
N MET A 188 -17.85 22.54 -16.43
CA MET A 188 -17.25 21.27 -16.83
C MET A 188 -17.18 20.26 -15.68
N ARG A 189 -17.19 20.71 -14.43
CA ARG A 189 -16.99 19.84 -13.25
C ARG A 189 -18.01 18.72 -13.18
N GLY A 190 -19.29 19.05 -13.40
CA GLY A 190 -20.39 18.09 -13.41
C GLY A 190 -20.27 17.06 -14.54
N ALA A 191 -19.97 17.52 -15.76
CA ALA A 191 -19.78 16.65 -16.92
C ALA A 191 -18.61 15.67 -16.70
N ILE A 192 -17.46 16.17 -16.22
CA ILE A 192 -16.28 15.34 -15.91
C ILE A 192 -16.63 14.30 -14.82
N ALA A 193 -17.30 14.72 -13.74
CA ALA A 193 -17.70 13.81 -12.68
C ALA A 193 -18.65 12.71 -13.18
N VAL A 194 -19.62 13.05 -14.03
CA VAL A 194 -20.54 12.09 -14.65
C VAL A 194 -19.78 11.14 -15.58
N THR A 195 -18.88 11.63 -16.44
CA THR A 195 -18.09 10.78 -17.34
C THR A 195 -17.22 9.79 -16.58
N LEU A 196 -16.61 10.21 -15.47
CA LEU A 196 -15.80 9.33 -14.61
C LEU A 196 -16.64 8.27 -13.87
N GLN A 197 -17.94 8.51 -13.70
CA GLN A 197 -18.84 7.59 -12.98
C GLN A 197 -19.72 6.74 -13.90
N ALA A 198 -19.99 7.19 -15.12
CA ALA A 198 -20.95 6.60 -16.05
C ALA A 198 -20.29 6.03 -17.33
N GLY A 199 -21.06 5.26 -18.09
CA GLY A 199 -20.65 4.73 -19.38
C GLY A 199 -19.45 3.77 -19.33
N PRO A 200 -18.73 3.61 -20.45
CA PRO A 200 -17.56 2.74 -20.54
C PRO A 200 -16.41 3.19 -19.62
N VAL A 201 -16.16 4.50 -19.52
CA VAL A 201 -15.10 5.08 -18.67
C VAL A 201 -15.36 4.77 -17.21
N GLY A 202 -16.57 5.03 -16.71
CA GLY A 202 -16.95 4.68 -15.34
C GLY A 202 -16.93 3.17 -15.07
N ARG A 203 -17.21 2.33 -16.08
CA ARG A 203 -17.07 0.87 -15.94
C ARG A 203 -15.60 0.47 -15.78
N ILE A 204 -14.71 0.97 -16.63
CA ILE A 204 -13.26 0.73 -16.54
C ILE A 204 -12.74 1.22 -15.19
N TRP A 205 -13.12 2.44 -14.79
CA TRP A 205 -12.74 3.00 -13.50
C TRP A 205 -13.13 2.10 -12.32
N ARG A 206 -14.38 1.60 -12.31
CA ARG A 206 -14.87 0.67 -11.28
C ARG A 206 -14.11 -0.65 -11.26
N VAL A 207 -13.74 -1.20 -12.42
CA VAL A 207 -12.95 -2.43 -12.53
C VAL A 207 -11.53 -2.21 -12.00
N LEU A 208 -10.87 -1.13 -12.42
CA LEU A 208 -9.51 -0.79 -11.98
C LEU A 208 -9.41 -0.62 -10.46
N HIS A 209 -10.48 -0.09 -9.84
CA HIS A 209 -10.55 0.11 -8.38
C HIS A 209 -11.18 -1.06 -7.63
N GLN A 210 -11.51 -2.18 -8.29
CA GLN A 210 -11.87 -3.41 -7.57
C GLN A 210 -10.64 -3.92 -6.81
N PRO A 211 -10.75 -4.21 -5.51
CA PRO A 211 -9.61 -4.65 -4.72
C PRO A 211 -8.89 -5.85 -5.34
N LEU A 212 -9.62 -6.91 -5.72
CA LEU A 212 -8.98 -8.10 -6.30
C LEU A 212 -8.25 -7.78 -7.61
N PHE A 213 -8.78 -6.88 -8.44
CA PHE A 213 -8.10 -6.45 -9.65
C PHE A 213 -6.84 -5.66 -9.30
N ALA A 214 -6.95 -4.65 -8.42
CA ALA A 214 -5.84 -3.83 -7.96
C ALA A 214 -4.72 -4.65 -7.29
N TRP A 215 -5.07 -5.68 -6.53
CA TRP A 215 -4.11 -6.63 -5.96
C TRP A 215 -3.44 -7.47 -7.04
N SER A 216 -4.24 -8.10 -7.92
CA SER A 216 -3.72 -8.99 -8.97
C SER A 216 -2.77 -8.27 -9.91
N GLN A 217 -3.12 -7.06 -10.34
CA GLN A 217 -2.23 -6.26 -11.19
C GLN A 217 -0.94 -5.88 -10.46
N HIS A 218 -1.00 -5.58 -9.15
CA HIS A 218 0.19 -5.17 -8.40
C HIS A 218 1.17 -6.34 -8.26
N VAL A 219 0.65 -7.55 -7.98
CA VAL A 219 1.42 -8.80 -8.03
C VAL A 219 2.06 -8.98 -9.41
N LEU A 220 1.26 -8.90 -10.48
CA LEU A 220 1.75 -9.16 -11.83
C LEU A 220 2.83 -8.17 -12.25
N VAL A 221 2.63 -6.87 -12.02
CA VAL A 221 3.61 -5.82 -12.33
C VAL A 221 4.89 -6.06 -11.55
N LEU A 222 4.80 -6.30 -10.24
CA LEU A 222 5.96 -6.55 -9.38
C LEU A 222 6.78 -7.75 -9.84
N TRP A 223 6.14 -8.91 -10.01
CA TRP A 223 6.85 -10.13 -10.38
C TRP A 223 7.38 -10.09 -11.81
N SER A 224 6.66 -9.45 -12.74
CA SER A 224 7.10 -9.34 -14.14
C SER A 224 8.38 -8.52 -14.25
N TRP A 225 8.42 -7.33 -13.64
CA TRP A 225 9.61 -6.47 -13.71
C TRP A 225 10.82 -6.99 -12.95
N HIS A 226 10.62 -7.91 -11.99
CA HIS A 226 11.72 -8.59 -11.30
C HIS A 226 12.15 -9.89 -11.99
N SER A 227 11.51 -10.28 -13.09
CA SER A 227 12.06 -11.35 -13.93
C SER A 227 13.37 -10.89 -14.58
N PRO A 228 14.42 -11.74 -14.66
CA PRO A 228 15.73 -11.32 -15.15
C PRO A 228 15.72 -10.65 -16.53
N SER A 229 14.89 -11.14 -17.46
CA SER A 229 14.82 -10.62 -18.83
C SER A 229 14.16 -9.25 -18.91
N LEU A 230 13.01 -9.05 -18.26
CA LEU A 230 12.35 -7.74 -18.24
C LEU A 230 13.13 -6.72 -17.43
N PHE A 231 13.73 -7.16 -16.32
CA PHE A 231 14.58 -6.31 -15.51
C PHE A 231 15.78 -5.79 -16.33
N GLN A 232 16.50 -6.69 -17.02
CA GLN A 232 17.62 -6.31 -17.88
C GLN A 232 17.19 -5.33 -18.97
N ALA A 233 16.06 -5.60 -19.62
CA ALA A 233 15.53 -4.72 -20.64
C ALA A 233 15.09 -3.35 -20.08
N GLY A 234 14.63 -3.31 -18.82
CA GLY A 234 14.34 -2.08 -18.09
C GLY A 234 15.58 -1.22 -17.85
N VAL A 235 16.72 -1.82 -17.54
CA VAL A 235 18.00 -1.10 -17.35
C VAL A 235 18.62 -0.66 -18.69
N GLU A 236 18.48 -1.46 -19.74
CA GLU A 236 19.12 -1.21 -21.04
C GLU A 236 18.32 -0.25 -21.94
N SER A 237 17.01 -0.07 -21.70
CA SER A 237 16.13 0.75 -22.52
C SER A 237 15.38 1.79 -21.69
N ALA A 238 15.62 3.07 -21.96
CA ALA A 238 14.93 4.18 -21.30
C ALA A 238 13.38 4.10 -21.43
N ALA A 239 12.89 3.57 -22.55
CA ALA A 239 11.44 3.37 -22.74
C ALA A 239 10.90 2.26 -21.82
N MET A 240 11.63 1.17 -21.65
CA MET A 240 11.25 0.10 -20.72
C MET A 240 11.41 0.52 -19.26
N HIS A 241 12.47 1.28 -18.94
CA HIS A 241 12.64 1.91 -17.63
C HIS A 241 11.44 2.79 -17.27
N THR A 242 11.01 3.63 -18.21
CA THR A 242 9.84 4.50 -18.03
C THR A 242 8.56 3.67 -17.87
N ALA A 243 8.36 2.64 -18.70
CA ALA A 243 7.21 1.75 -18.61
C ALA A 243 7.15 1.02 -17.25
N GLN A 244 8.31 0.59 -16.75
CA GLN A 244 8.47 -0.01 -15.43
C GLN A 244 8.04 0.95 -14.32
N HIS A 245 8.62 2.14 -14.25
CA HIS A 245 8.27 3.14 -13.23
C HIS A 245 6.81 3.59 -13.29
N VAL A 246 6.28 3.82 -14.50
CA VAL A 246 4.87 4.19 -14.68
C VAL A 246 3.96 3.06 -14.20
N SER A 247 4.26 1.81 -14.54
CA SER A 247 3.46 0.66 -14.10
C SER A 247 3.54 0.44 -12.58
N PHE A 248 4.71 0.65 -11.96
CA PHE A 248 4.86 0.60 -10.50
C PHE A 248 4.07 1.68 -9.78
N LEU A 249 4.14 2.92 -10.26
CA LEU A 249 3.38 4.02 -9.68
C LEU A 249 1.87 3.80 -9.85
N LEU A 250 1.41 3.49 -11.07
CA LEU A 250 -0.01 3.26 -11.35
C LEU A 250 -0.57 2.07 -10.57
N SER A 251 0.15 0.95 -10.55
CA SER A 251 -0.25 -0.23 -9.79
C SER A 251 -0.42 0.07 -8.31
N SER A 252 0.52 0.82 -7.74
CA SER A 252 0.52 1.19 -6.32
C SER A 252 -0.56 2.22 -6.00
N LEU A 253 -0.79 3.21 -6.86
CA LEU A 253 -1.90 4.16 -6.70
C LEU A 253 -3.25 3.43 -6.64
N LEU A 254 -3.47 2.44 -7.52
CA LEU A 254 -4.67 1.61 -7.48
C LEU A 254 -4.73 0.80 -6.18
N PHE A 255 -3.65 0.14 -5.79
CA PHE A 255 -3.57 -0.65 -4.56
C PHE A 255 -3.94 0.18 -3.30
N TRP A 256 -3.28 1.32 -3.10
CA TRP A 256 -3.53 2.19 -1.95
C TRP A 256 -4.90 2.88 -2.00
N SER A 257 -5.44 3.12 -3.20
CA SER A 257 -6.82 3.63 -3.36
C SER A 257 -7.87 2.62 -2.91
N SER A 258 -7.66 1.32 -3.11
CA SER A 258 -8.58 0.27 -2.66
C SER A 258 -8.65 0.16 -1.13
N LEU A 259 -7.62 0.64 -0.42
CA LEU A 259 -7.59 0.67 1.04
C LEU A 259 -8.22 1.95 1.63
N SER A 260 -8.30 3.05 0.87
CA SER A 260 -8.57 4.37 1.44
C SER A 260 -9.81 5.08 0.87
N GLY A 261 -10.49 5.83 1.74
CA GLY A 261 -11.60 6.72 1.35
C GLY A 261 -12.85 5.99 0.86
N SER A 262 -13.71 6.74 0.16
CA SER A 262 -14.97 6.23 -0.42
C SER A 262 -14.77 5.24 -1.58
N ALA A 263 -13.53 5.09 -2.05
CA ALA A 263 -13.16 4.11 -3.08
C ALA A 263 -12.88 2.73 -2.49
N SER A 264 -12.68 2.62 -1.18
CA SER A 264 -12.47 1.33 -0.54
C SER A 264 -13.75 0.51 -0.56
N GLN A 265 -13.70 -0.60 -1.29
CA GLN A 265 -14.76 -1.61 -1.33
C GLN A 265 -14.48 -2.78 -0.37
N LEU A 266 -13.38 -2.68 0.39
CA LEU A 266 -12.97 -3.70 1.34
C LEU A 266 -13.68 -3.47 2.67
N HIS A 267 -14.40 -4.49 3.14
CA HIS A 267 -14.73 -4.56 4.57
C HIS A 267 -13.43 -4.67 5.38
N ARG A 268 -13.47 -4.25 6.64
CA ARG A 268 -12.28 -4.17 7.50
C ARG A 268 -11.45 -5.47 7.53
N GLY A 269 -12.11 -6.62 7.52
CA GLY A 269 -11.48 -7.93 7.42
C GLY A 269 -10.78 -8.20 6.08
N GLY A 270 -11.42 -7.83 4.97
CA GLY A 270 -10.84 -7.91 3.64
C GLY A 270 -9.62 -7.01 3.47
N ALA A 271 -9.60 -5.83 4.11
CA ALA A 271 -8.43 -4.95 4.12
C ALA A 271 -7.22 -5.58 4.82
N VAL A 272 -7.43 -6.32 5.91
CA VAL A 272 -6.35 -7.07 6.59
C VAL A 272 -5.80 -8.16 5.67
N LEU A 273 -6.68 -8.97 5.04
CA LEU A 273 -6.24 -10.00 4.10
C LEU A 273 -5.51 -9.42 2.89
N TYR A 274 -6.00 -8.31 2.35
CA TYR A 274 -5.41 -7.58 1.23
C TYR A 274 -3.97 -7.15 1.51
N VAL A 275 -3.74 -6.53 2.67
CA VAL A 275 -2.41 -6.08 3.09
C VAL A 275 -1.51 -7.27 3.46
N LEU A 276 -2.06 -8.28 4.12
CA LEU A 276 -1.31 -9.47 4.54
C LEU A 276 -0.80 -10.26 3.33
N THR A 277 -1.67 -10.57 2.36
CA THR A 277 -1.24 -11.30 1.15
C THR A 277 -0.26 -10.48 0.33
N THR A 278 -0.40 -9.15 0.33
CA THR A 278 0.59 -8.26 -0.29
C THR A 278 1.94 -8.31 0.41
N ALA A 279 1.97 -8.22 1.74
CA ALA A 279 3.20 -8.44 2.50
C ALA A 279 3.81 -9.80 2.14
N ILE A 280 3.03 -10.88 2.13
CA ILE A 280 3.54 -12.23 1.81
C ILE A 280 4.21 -12.28 0.43
N HIS A 281 3.54 -11.84 -0.65
CA HIS A 281 4.13 -12.00 -2.00
C HIS A 281 5.31 -11.05 -2.25
N THR A 282 5.29 -9.84 -1.68
CA THR A 282 6.42 -8.89 -1.78
C THR A 282 7.61 -9.36 -0.96
N GLY A 283 7.37 -9.83 0.26
CA GLY A 283 8.42 -10.41 1.11
C GLY A 283 8.99 -11.71 0.55
N MET A 284 8.16 -12.54 -0.10
CA MET A 284 8.66 -13.74 -0.80
C MET A 284 9.66 -13.36 -1.89
N LEU A 285 9.35 -12.35 -2.71
CA LEU A 285 10.26 -11.87 -3.74
C LEU A 285 11.54 -11.29 -3.13
N GLY A 286 11.44 -10.48 -2.08
CA GLY A 286 12.59 -9.91 -1.38
C GLY A 286 13.49 -10.97 -0.74
N ALA A 287 12.89 -12.00 -0.12
CA ALA A 287 13.59 -13.13 0.45
C ALA A 287 14.32 -13.96 -0.62
N LEU A 288 13.68 -14.22 -1.78
CA LEU A 288 14.32 -14.93 -2.89
C LEU A 288 15.59 -14.23 -3.36
N LEU A 289 15.56 -12.90 -3.50
CA LEU A 289 16.72 -12.12 -3.90
C LEU A 289 17.80 -12.07 -2.81
N THR A 290 17.39 -11.88 -1.56
CA THR A 290 18.26 -11.81 -0.37
C THR A 290 19.01 -13.11 -0.13
N PHE A 291 18.35 -14.26 -0.26
CA PHE A 291 18.93 -15.57 0.04
C PHE A 291 19.43 -16.30 -1.19
N SER A 292 19.35 -15.70 -2.39
CA SER A 292 19.89 -16.31 -3.59
C SER A 292 21.40 -16.52 -3.45
N PRO A 293 21.93 -17.70 -3.78
CA PRO A 293 23.37 -17.94 -3.83
C PRO A 293 24.03 -17.46 -5.13
N ARG A 294 23.24 -16.92 -6.07
CA ARG A 294 23.68 -16.48 -7.40
C ARG A 294 23.06 -15.14 -7.76
N SER A 295 23.79 -14.30 -8.50
CA SER A 295 23.24 -13.08 -9.07
C SER A 295 22.32 -13.39 -10.24
N TRP A 296 21.14 -12.78 -10.26
CA TRP A 296 20.11 -12.89 -11.29
C TRP A 296 20.24 -11.77 -12.34
N TYR A 297 20.86 -10.65 -11.98
CA TYR A 297 20.92 -9.44 -12.79
C TYR A 297 22.36 -9.12 -13.24
N PRO A 298 22.87 -9.80 -14.28
CA PRO A 298 24.24 -9.59 -14.76
C PRO A 298 24.49 -8.18 -15.33
N VAL A 299 23.43 -7.41 -15.61
CA VAL A 299 23.52 -6.03 -16.14
C VAL A 299 24.31 -5.08 -15.23
N TYR A 300 24.39 -5.38 -13.93
CA TYR A 300 25.18 -4.60 -12.95
C TYR A 300 26.62 -5.11 -12.76
N ALA A 301 27.04 -6.11 -13.54
CA ALA A 301 28.42 -6.61 -13.49
C ALA A 301 29.40 -5.49 -13.84
N GLY A 302 30.44 -5.30 -13.01
CA GLY A 302 31.42 -4.22 -13.16
C GLY A 302 30.96 -2.87 -12.58
N ARG A 303 29.67 -2.53 -12.63
CA ARG A 303 29.13 -1.28 -12.06
C ARG A 303 29.15 -1.29 -10.53
N SER A 304 28.58 -2.33 -9.93
CA SER A 304 28.50 -2.49 -8.46
C SER A 304 29.87 -2.53 -7.77
N THR A 305 30.90 -3.02 -8.46
CA THR A 305 32.27 -3.09 -7.92
C THR A 305 32.93 -1.73 -7.74
N GLU A 306 32.54 -0.71 -8.53
CA GLU A 306 33.01 0.67 -8.35
C GLU A 306 32.52 1.25 -7.00
N TRP A 307 31.42 0.69 -6.48
CA TRP A 307 30.83 1.03 -5.20
C TRP A 307 31.27 0.10 -4.06
N GLY A 308 32.29 -0.75 -4.30
CA GLY A 308 32.84 -1.66 -3.29
C GLY A 308 31.95 -2.86 -2.94
N LEU A 309 30.91 -3.13 -3.76
CA LEU A 309 30.00 -4.26 -3.61
C LEU A 309 30.27 -5.29 -4.72
N THR A 310 30.29 -6.56 -4.35
CA THR A 310 30.15 -7.62 -5.36
C THR A 310 28.73 -7.61 -5.93
N LEU A 311 28.57 -8.12 -7.15
CA LEU A 311 27.27 -8.23 -7.80
C LEU A 311 26.23 -9.00 -6.95
N LEU A 312 26.68 -10.03 -6.23
CA LEU A 312 25.82 -10.80 -5.34
C LEU A 312 25.45 -10.00 -4.08
N GLU A 313 26.41 -9.33 -3.44
CA GLU A 313 26.14 -8.48 -2.28
C GLU A 313 25.11 -7.39 -2.62
N ASP A 314 25.26 -6.69 -3.74
CA ASP A 314 24.33 -5.63 -4.16
C ASP A 314 22.91 -6.17 -4.39
N GLN A 315 22.76 -7.34 -5.03
CA GLN A 315 21.45 -7.98 -5.16
C GLN A 315 20.83 -8.34 -3.81
N GLN A 316 21.61 -8.93 -2.91
CA GLN A 316 21.12 -9.33 -1.59
C GLN A 316 20.71 -8.11 -0.76
N LEU A 317 21.43 -7.00 -0.90
CA LEU A 317 21.05 -5.71 -0.31
C LEU A 317 19.73 -5.19 -0.88
N GLY A 318 19.56 -5.21 -2.20
CA GLY A 318 18.31 -4.80 -2.83
C GLY A 318 17.14 -5.69 -2.40
N GLY A 319 17.36 -7.00 -2.26
CA GLY A 319 16.38 -7.93 -1.68
C GLY A 319 15.96 -7.52 -0.28
N LEU A 320 16.90 -7.14 0.58
CA LEU A 320 16.62 -6.67 1.94
C LEU A 320 15.88 -5.32 1.97
N ILE A 321 16.24 -4.40 1.08
CA ILE A 321 15.59 -3.09 0.92
C ILE A 321 14.14 -3.27 0.45
N MET A 322 13.88 -4.18 -0.47
CA MET A 322 12.51 -4.49 -0.89
C MET A 322 11.74 -5.25 0.19
N TRP A 323 12.43 -6.03 1.02
CA TRP A 323 11.78 -6.87 2.02
C TRP A 323 11.39 -6.09 3.29
N VAL A 324 12.37 -5.48 3.95
CA VAL A 324 12.23 -4.99 5.33
C VAL A 324 11.37 -3.71 5.41
N PRO A 325 11.69 -2.62 4.70
CA PRO A 325 10.83 -1.44 4.58
C PRO A 325 9.38 -1.76 4.20
N ALA A 326 9.17 -2.61 3.18
CA ALA A 326 7.84 -3.03 2.75
C ALA A 326 7.06 -3.73 3.86
N GLY A 327 7.71 -4.67 4.55
CA GLY A 327 7.16 -5.33 5.71
C GLY A 327 6.65 -4.34 6.76
N PHE A 328 7.46 -3.35 7.13
CA PHE A 328 7.05 -2.33 8.10
C PHE A 328 5.87 -1.50 7.61
N ALA A 329 5.88 -1.03 6.35
CA ALA A 329 4.79 -0.24 5.79
C ALA A 329 3.47 -1.01 5.79
N PHE A 330 3.47 -2.26 5.34
CA PHE A 330 2.27 -3.10 5.32
C PHE A 330 1.82 -3.51 6.72
N VAL A 331 2.73 -3.76 7.66
CA VAL A 331 2.37 -4.05 9.04
C VAL A 331 1.70 -2.85 9.70
N ILE A 332 2.25 -1.64 9.54
CA ILE A 332 1.66 -0.42 10.09
C ILE A 332 0.25 -0.20 9.50
N ALA A 333 0.11 -0.36 8.18
CA ALA A 333 -1.20 -0.28 7.53
C ALA A 333 -2.18 -1.33 8.06
N GLY A 334 -1.76 -2.60 8.10
CA GLY A 334 -2.56 -3.73 8.59
C GLY A 334 -3.02 -3.54 10.03
N LEU A 335 -2.12 -3.10 10.92
CA LEU A 335 -2.44 -2.78 12.31
C LEU A 335 -3.44 -1.63 12.40
N ALA A 336 -3.29 -0.58 11.61
CA ALA A 336 -4.24 0.54 11.58
C ALA A 336 -5.66 0.08 11.19
N TYR A 337 -5.80 -0.85 10.23
CA TYR A 337 -7.11 -1.44 9.88
C TYR A 337 -7.61 -2.45 10.92
N ALA A 338 -6.72 -3.22 11.55
CA ALA A 338 -7.09 -4.18 12.57
C ALA A 338 -7.58 -3.49 13.86
N VAL A 339 -6.97 -2.36 14.26
CA VAL A 339 -7.46 -1.51 15.35
C VAL A 339 -8.85 -0.96 15.02
N GLN A 340 -9.08 -0.52 13.79
CA GLN A 340 -10.40 -0.08 13.34
C GLN A 340 -11.43 -1.22 13.34
N LEU A 341 -11.01 -2.47 13.08
CA LEU A 341 -11.88 -3.65 13.19
C LEU A 341 -12.30 -3.93 14.62
N ILE A 342 -11.42 -3.68 15.60
CA ILE A 342 -11.72 -3.90 17.03
C ILE A 342 -12.49 -2.74 17.65
N ALA A 343 -12.19 -1.51 17.26
CA ALA A 343 -12.80 -0.33 17.87
C ALA A 343 -14.34 -0.39 17.75
N PRO A 344 -15.08 -0.23 18.87
CA PRO A 344 -16.53 -0.22 18.85
C PRO A 344 -17.03 0.87 17.91
N HIS A 345 -18.04 0.56 17.10
CA HIS A 345 -18.69 1.55 16.24
C HIS A 345 -19.15 2.72 17.10
N ARG A 346 -18.50 3.89 16.96
CA ARG A 346 -19.05 5.11 17.52
C ARG A 346 -20.31 5.43 16.72
N PRO A 347 -21.50 5.45 17.33
CA PRO A 347 -22.70 5.89 16.63
C PRO A 347 -22.44 7.31 16.13
N VAL A 348 -22.72 7.54 14.85
CA VAL A 348 -22.74 8.88 14.27
C VAL A 348 -23.74 9.66 15.10
N ARG A 349 -23.28 10.70 15.81
CA ARG A 349 -24.22 11.64 16.45
C ARG A 349 -25.06 12.21 15.32
N ALA A 350 -26.34 11.87 15.30
CA ALA A 350 -27.30 12.64 14.55
C ALA A 350 -27.24 14.05 15.13
N GLU A 351 -26.63 14.98 14.38
CA GLU A 351 -26.78 16.40 14.67
C GLU A 351 -28.27 16.70 14.44
N SER A 352 -28.98 16.89 15.56
CA SER A 352 -30.38 17.31 15.62
C SER A 352 -30.53 18.79 15.33
#